data_AF-A0A9D4MEE9-F1
#
_entry.id   AF-A0A9D4MEE9-F1
#
_cell.length_a   1.000
_cell.length_b   1.000
_cell.length_c   1.000
_cell.angle_alpha   90.00
_cell.angle_beta   90.00
_cell.angle_gamma   90.00
#
_symmetry.space_group_name_H-M   'P 1'
#
loop_
_entity.id
_entity.type
_entity.pdbx_description
1 polymer ?
#
loop_
_entity_poly.entity_id
_entity_poly.type
_entity_poly.pdbx_seq_one_letter_code
_entity_poly.pdbx_strand_id
1 'polypeptide(L)'
;MVDMGVVCVEDDSERNSFSRETTVFKMDQHLSYPGNCRLELSGPQVIDSYLERALCDDSYGKTVLSSDLFMARIEIPIFAGRVGQSLPDSIGPFNQDLVKAFCCICPEILNKWASRPRYWPPQNIVQKVVSLGAFVTPVGFKGSEFKHMEWRICFNTGETELINNLNETQVKLYVLLKMVGIDVLKPRKKEVTSFTLKNIVLWMAEQPTSIVSRKKIGPLAS
;
A
#
# COMPACT_ATOMS: atom_id res chain seq x y z
N MET A 1 -5.72 8.33 -8.29
CA MET A 1 -6.10 8.02 -9.69
C MET A 1 -5.20 6.88 -10.15
N VAL A 2 -5.81 5.76 -10.55
CA VAL A 2 -5.10 4.55 -11.00
C VAL A 2 -4.89 4.66 -12.51
N ASP A 3 -3.67 4.39 -12.97
CA ASP A 3 -3.38 4.30 -14.40
C ASP A 3 -3.69 2.88 -14.90
N MET A 4 -4.58 2.75 -15.89
CA MET A 4 -4.96 1.44 -16.45
C MET A 4 -4.02 0.98 -17.57
N GLY A 5 -3.10 1.82 -18.04
CA GLY A 5 -2.09 1.47 -19.04
C GLY A 5 -0.83 0.81 -18.46
N VAL A 6 -0.69 0.78 -17.13
CA VAL A 6 0.51 0.30 -16.44
C VAL A 6 0.14 -0.77 -15.42
N VAL A 7 0.85 -1.91 -15.47
CA VAL A 7 0.70 -3.01 -14.51
C VAL A 7 2.06 -3.39 -13.94
N CYS A 8 2.09 -3.62 -12.63
CA CYS A 8 3.26 -4.12 -11.92
C CYS A 8 3.05 -5.59 -11.53
N VAL A 9 4.07 -6.43 -11.69
CA VAL A 9 4.01 -7.87 -11.43
C VAL A 9 5.17 -8.32 -10.54
N GLU A 10 4.97 -9.33 -9.70
CA GLU A 10 6.08 -9.96 -8.95
C GLU A 10 7.06 -10.71 -9.86
N ASP A 11 6.56 -11.30 -10.94
CA ASP A 11 7.28 -12.20 -11.82
C ASP A 11 6.80 -12.01 -13.28
N ASP A 12 7.70 -12.27 -14.24
CA ASP A 12 7.46 -12.12 -15.67
C ASP A 12 6.58 -13.24 -16.26
N SER A 13 6.21 -14.28 -15.50
CA SER A 13 5.37 -15.39 -15.95
C SER A 13 4.02 -14.93 -16.51
N GLU A 14 3.46 -13.85 -15.96
CA GLU A 14 2.19 -13.28 -16.41
C GLU A 14 2.35 -12.27 -17.55
N ARG A 15 3.56 -11.92 -17.98
CA ARG A 15 3.80 -10.88 -19.00
C ARG A 15 3.03 -11.11 -20.30
N ASN A 16 2.95 -12.36 -20.74
CA ASN A 16 2.27 -12.74 -21.98
C ASN A 16 0.74 -12.67 -21.90
N SER A 17 0.18 -12.45 -20.70
CA SER A 17 -1.27 -12.32 -20.49
C SER A 17 -1.81 -10.91 -20.76
N PHE A 18 -0.93 -9.90 -20.85
CA PHE A 18 -1.30 -8.50 -21.02
C PHE A 18 -1.28 -8.06 -22.50
N SER A 19 -2.05 -7.01 -22.80
CA SER A 19 -2.02 -6.37 -24.12
C SER A 19 -0.64 -5.80 -24.42
N ARG A 20 -0.28 -5.71 -25.71
CA ARG A 20 0.96 -5.04 -26.15
C ARG A 20 1.00 -3.54 -25.84
N GLU A 21 -0.16 -2.96 -25.58
CA GLU A 21 -0.32 -1.55 -25.18
C GLU A 21 -0.11 -1.34 -23.68
N THR A 22 -0.09 -2.41 -22.89
CA THR A 22 0.13 -2.33 -21.44
C THR A 22 1.63 -2.30 -21.14
N THR A 23 2.08 -1.26 -20.47
CA THR A 23 3.46 -1.20 -19.95
C THR A 23 3.54 -2.07 -18.69
N VAL A 24 4.41 -3.08 -18.72
CA VAL A 24 4.58 -4.00 -17.58
C VAL A 24 5.90 -3.71 -16.88
N PHE A 25 5.84 -3.51 -15.55
CA PHE A 25 7.01 -3.41 -14.70
C PHE A 25 7.10 -4.61 -13.76
N LYS A 26 8.29 -5.18 -13.64
CA LYS A 26 8.59 -6.20 -12.63
C LYS A 26 8.97 -5.54 -11.31
N MET A 27 8.43 -6.05 -10.22
CA MET A 27 8.78 -5.61 -8.88
C MET A 27 10.03 -6.33 -8.38
N ASP A 28 11.11 -5.59 -8.19
CA ASP A 28 12.29 -6.08 -7.51
C ASP A 28 12.32 -5.62 -6.05
N GLN A 29 12.28 -6.59 -5.13
CA GLN A 29 12.33 -6.36 -3.70
C GLN A 29 13.71 -6.69 -3.09
N HIS A 30 14.65 -7.25 -3.85
CA HIS A 30 15.90 -7.79 -3.29
C HIS A 30 16.80 -6.74 -2.61
N LEU A 31 16.81 -5.52 -3.15
CA LEU A 31 17.63 -4.41 -2.64
C LEU A 31 16.80 -3.30 -1.98
N SER A 32 15.49 -3.51 -1.84
CA SER A 32 14.57 -2.54 -1.25
C SER A 32 14.26 -2.88 0.20
N TYR A 33 13.91 -1.86 0.99
CA TYR A 33 13.38 -2.10 2.34
C TYR A 33 12.04 -2.83 2.29
N PRO A 34 11.69 -3.64 3.31
CA PRO A 34 10.41 -4.35 3.35
C PRO A 34 9.20 -3.42 3.15
N GLY A 35 8.32 -3.78 2.21
CA GLY A 35 7.16 -2.95 1.81
C GLY A 35 7.46 -1.95 0.70
N ASN A 36 8.73 -1.85 0.27
CA ASN A 36 9.16 -1.11 -0.89
C ASN A 36 9.71 -2.05 -1.97
N CYS A 37 9.66 -1.60 -3.22
CA CYS A 37 10.22 -2.30 -4.38
C CYS A 37 10.77 -1.30 -5.39
N ARG A 38 11.58 -1.78 -6.33
CA ARG A 38 11.92 -1.06 -7.57
C ARG A 38 11.08 -1.61 -8.70
N LEU A 39 10.72 -0.75 -9.65
CA LEU A 39 9.94 -1.14 -10.82
C LEU A 39 10.89 -1.27 -12.02
N GLU A 40 11.30 -2.50 -12.29
CA GLU A 40 12.21 -2.85 -13.38
C GLU A 40 11.43 -3.01 -14.68
N LEU A 41 11.97 -2.47 -15.78
CA LEU A 41 11.35 -2.59 -17.08
C LEU A 41 11.53 -4.02 -17.62
N SER A 42 10.43 -4.75 -17.78
CA SER A 42 10.46 -6.12 -18.31
C SER A 42 10.61 -6.12 -19.82
N GLY A 43 11.85 -6.05 -20.32
CA GLY A 43 12.18 -6.21 -21.75
C GLY A 43 11.68 -5.08 -22.67
N PRO A 44 11.91 -5.21 -24.00
CA PRO A 44 11.47 -4.20 -24.96
C PRO A 44 9.94 -4.12 -25.00
N GLN A 45 9.40 -2.91 -24.85
CA GLN A 45 7.97 -2.61 -24.96
C GLN A 45 7.75 -1.16 -25.40
N VAL A 46 6.56 -0.85 -25.90
CA VAL A 46 6.17 0.54 -26.16
C VAL A 46 5.87 1.18 -24.81
N ILE A 47 6.52 2.30 -24.53
CA ILE A 47 6.43 3.00 -23.26
C ILE A 47 5.89 4.39 -23.54
N ASP A 48 4.89 4.80 -22.77
CA ASP A 48 4.38 6.16 -22.87
C ASP A 48 5.48 7.18 -22.55
N SER A 49 5.51 8.27 -23.31
CA SER A 49 6.55 9.31 -23.19
C SER A 49 6.73 9.87 -21.77
N TYR A 50 5.66 9.91 -20.97
CA TYR A 50 5.74 10.39 -19.59
C TYR A 50 6.49 9.40 -18.67
N LEU A 51 6.34 8.09 -18.92
CA LEU A 51 7.08 7.03 -18.21
C LEU A 51 8.52 6.98 -18.68
N GLU A 52 8.75 7.07 -20.00
CA GLU A 52 10.09 7.01 -20.60
C GLU A 52 11.02 8.06 -19.97
N ARG A 53 10.53 9.28 -19.78
CA ARG A 53 11.30 10.36 -19.14
C ARG A 53 11.58 10.13 -17.65
N ALA A 54 10.90 9.20 -17.02
CA ALA A 54 11.09 8.82 -15.62
C ALA A 54 11.92 7.53 -15.44
N LEU A 55 12.32 6.88 -16.54
CA LEU A 55 13.24 5.75 -16.50
C LEU A 55 14.67 6.22 -16.25
N CYS A 56 15.43 5.42 -15.51
CA CYS A 56 16.86 5.57 -15.32
C CYS A 56 17.50 4.19 -15.13
N ASP A 57 18.80 4.08 -15.42
CA ASP A 57 19.54 2.86 -15.12
C ASP A 57 20.00 2.86 -13.66
N ASP A 58 19.85 1.71 -13.00
CA ASP A 58 20.39 1.49 -11.67
C ASP A 58 21.89 1.17 -11.69
N SER A 59 22.51 1.08 -10.51
CA SER A 59 23.93 0.73 -10.36
C SER A 59 24.29 -0.67 -10.88
N TYR A 60 23.31 -1.49 -11.25
CA TYR A 60 23.46 -2.86 -11.75
C TYR A 60 23.15 -2.97 -13.24
N GLY A 61 22.93 -1.85 -13.93
CA GLY A 61 22.64 -1.80 -15.36
C GLY A 61 21.21 -2.19 -15.74
N LYS A 62 20.28 -2.20 -14.78
CA LYS A 62 18.86 -2.42 -15.03
C LYS A 62 18.14 -1.09 -15.20
N THR A 63 17.28 -1.00 -16.22
CA THR A 63 16.42 0.16 -16.40
C THR A 63 15.22 0.08 -15.45
N VAL A 64 15.08 1.06 -14.57
CA VAL A 64 14.05 1.14 -13.54
C VAL A 64 13.26 2.44 -13.65
N LEU A 65 12.00 2.42 -13.22
CA LEU A 65 11.18 3.61 -13.13
C LEU A 65 11.48 4.36 -11.83
N SER A 66 12.06 5.57 -11.92
CA SER A 66 12.31 6.40 -10.75
C SER A 66 11.04 7.05 -10.24
N SER A 67 10.72 6.82 -8.96
CA SER A 67 9.57 7.44 -8.29
C SER A 67 9.70 8.96 -8.21
N ASP A 68 10.90 9.49 -7.96
CA ASP A 68 11.15 10.93 -7.91
C ASP A 68 11.06 11.57 -9.29
N LEU A 69 11.66 10.96 -10.33
CA LEU A 69 11.56 11.49 -11.70
C LEU A 69 10.12 11.44 -12.21
N PHE A 70 9.37 10.39 -11.86
CA PHE A 70 7.95 10.25 -12.16
C PHE A 70 7.14 11.35 -11.48
N MET A 71 7.31 11.55 -10.16
CA MET A 71 6.59 12.58 -9.41
C MET A 71 6.94 14.00 -9.85
N ALA A 72 8.17 14.25 -10.30
CA ALA A 72 8.57 15.55 -10.83
C ALA A 72 7.90 15.89 -12.18
N ARG A 73 7.36 14.88 -12.89
CA ARG A 73 6.90 15.00 -14.27
C ARG A 73 5.40 14.84 -14.44
N ILE A 74 4.71 14.27 -13.46
CA ILE A 74 3.26 14.32 -13.44
C ILE A 74 2.85 15.73 -13.04
N GLU A 75 2.47 16.53 -14.05
CA GLU A 75 1.67 17.72 -13.83
C GLU A 75 0.29 17.27 -13.31
N ILE A 76 0.03 17.52 -12.04
CA ILE A 76 -1.34 17.50 -11.53
C ILE A 76 -1.82 18.95 -11.65
N PRO A 77 -2.69 19.28 -12.61
CA PRO A 77 -3.30 20.61 -12.62
C PRO A 77 -4.14 20.70 -11.35
N ILE A 78 -3.87 21.73 -10.54
CA ILE A 78 -4.62 22.22 -9.37
C ILE A 78 -3.81 22.18 -8.05
N PHE A 79 -3.43 23.40 -7.62
CA PHE A 79 -2.89 23.88 -6.33
C PHE A 79 -1.44 23.54 -5.90
N ALA A 80 -0.60 24.57 -6.03
CA ALA A 80 0.72 24.68 -5.41
C ALA A 80 0.62 24.85 -3.89
N GLY A 81 1.08 23.85 -3.13
CA GLY A 81 1.20 23.90 -1.68
C GLY A 81 1.95 22.69 -1.13
N ARG A 82 3.26 22.60 -1.41
CA ARG A 82 4.07 21.44 -1.01
C ARG A 82 4.26 21.35 0.51
N VAL A 83 3.64 20.35 1.14
CA VAL A 83 4.09 19.79 2.43
C VAL A 83 3.84 18.26 2.42
N GLY A 84 4.59 17.49 1.63
CA GLY A 84 4.56 16.02 1.69
C GLY A 84 4.69 15.28 0.35
N GLN A 85 4.72 13.94 0.44
CA GLN A 85 4.65 12.99 -0.70
C GLN A 85 3.19 12.72 -1.16
N SER A 86 2.25 13.46 -0.59
CA SER A 86 0.85 13.54 -0.94
C SER A 86 0.50 15.00 -1.26
N LEU A 87 -0.51 15.22 -2.10
CA LEU A 87 -0.97 16.54 -2.49
C LEU A 87 -2.16 16.97 -1.62
N PRO A 88 -2.01 17.93 -0.68
CA PRO A 88 -3.12 18.44 0.10
C PRO A 88 -4.06 19.28 -0.79
N ASP A 89 -5.25 18.76 -1.07
CA ASP A 89 -6.35 19.45 -1.74
C ASP A 89 -7.38 19.88 -0.69
N SER A 90 -7.52 21.18 -0.47
CA SER A 90 -8.46 21.74 0.50
C SER A 90 -9.79 22.09 -0.17
N ILE A 91 -10.64 21.08 -0.40
CA ILE A 91 -12.04 21.32 -0.75
C ILE A 91 -12.81 21.57 0.56
N GLY A 92 -12.84 22.83 1.00
CA GLY A 92 -13.45 23.22 2.28
C GLY A 92 -12.56 22.87 3.50
N PRO A 93 -13.13 22.54 4.67
CA PRO A 93 -12.34 22.21 5.88
C PRO A 93 -11.59 20.86 5.80
N PHE A 94 -11.64 20.18 4.66
CA PHE A 94 -11.07 18.85 4.46
C PHE A 94 -9.84 18.91 3.56
N ASN A 95 -8.69 18.51 4.09
CA ASN A 95 -7.50 18.25 3.29
C ASN A 95 -7.59 16.84 2.70
N GLN A 96 -7.63 16.71 1.38
CA GLN A 96 -7.52 15.44 0.67
C GLN A 96 -6.09 15.25 0.19
N ASP A 97 -5.59 14.02 0.19
CA ASP A 97 -4.24 13.69 -0.26
C ASP A 97 -4.35 12.84 -1.53
N LEU A 98 -4.14 13.42 -2.70
CA LEU A 98 -4.16 12.68 -3.97
C LEU A 98 -2.82 11.98 -4.20
N VAL A 99 -2.87 10.65 -4.32
CA VAL A 99 -1.70 9.81 -4.62
C VAL A 99 -1.93 9.07 -5.95
N LYS A 100 -0.93 9.12 -6.81
CA LYS A 100 -0.86 8.31 -8.04
C LYS A 100 -0.36 6.91 -7.70
N ALA A 101 -0.95 5.90 -8.33
CA ALA A 101 -0.60 4.51 -8.07
C ALA A 101 -0.80 3.67 -9.33
N PHE A 102 0.00 2.60 -9.43
CA PHE A 102 -0.17 1.56 -10.44
C PHE A 102 -0.75 0.29 -9.82
N CYS A 103 -1.54 -0.44 -10.60
CA CYS A 103 -2.02 -1.75 -10.21
C CYS A 103 -0.85 -2.72 -10.05
N CYS A 104 -0.93 -3.55 -9.03
CA CYS A 104 0.10 -4.53 -8.70
C CYS A 104 -0.53 -5.91 -8.54
N ILE A 105 0.01 -6.88 -9.29
CA ILE A 105 -0.33 -8.30 -9.19
C ILE A 105 0.78 -8.98 -8.39
N CYS A 106 0.46 -9.34 -7.15
CA CYS A 106 1.40 -9.89 -6.19
C CYS A 106 0.86 -11.14 -5.47
N PRO A 107 0.62 -12.24 -6.23
CA PRO A 107 0.03 -13.45 -5.69
C PRO A 107 0.89 -14.09 -4.60
N GLU A 108 2.22 -14.03 -4.64
CA GLU A 108 3.08 -14.63 -3.63
C GLU A 108 2.92 -13.91 -2.28
N ILE A 109 3.00 -12.57 -2.25
CA ILE A 109 2.78 -11.80 -1.03
C ILE A 109 1.38 -12.06 -0.45
N LEU A 110 0.35 -12.05 -1.31
CA LEU A 110 -1.04 -12.24 -0.89
C LEU A 110 -1.32 -13.66 -0.40
N ASN A 111 -0.76 -14.68 -1.05
CA ASN A 111 -0.90 -16.08 -0.63
C ASN A 111 -0.15 -16.36 0.67
N LYS A 112 1.05 -15.78 0.84
CA LYS A 112 1.80 -15.84 2.10
C LYS A 112 1.06 -15.15 3.24
N TRP A 113 0.33 -14.06 2.95
CA TRP A 113 -0.59 -13.49 3.93
C TRP A 113 -1.74 -14.48 4.20
N ALA A 114 -2.46 -14.94 3.19
CA ALA A 114 -3.63 -15.79 3.33
C ALA A 114 -3.38 -17.10 4.10
N SER A 115 -2.18 -17.67 4.00
CA SER A 115 -1.80 -18.94 4.65
C SER A 115 -1.48 -18.82 6.14
N ARG A 116 -1.40 -17.61 6.72
CA ARG A 116 -1.08 -17.45 8.15
C ARG A 116 -2.16 -18.10 9.04
N PRO A 117 -1.76 -18.76 10.14
CA PRO A 117 -2.71 -19.26 11.13
C PRO A 117 -3.41 -18.09 11.81
N ARG A 118 -4.75 -18.08 11.79
CA ARG A 118 -5.57 -16.96 12.26
C ARG A 118 -6.95 -17.42 12.73
N TYR A 119 -7.57 -16.65 13.64
CA TYR A 119 -8.97 -16.84 14.05
C TYR A 119 -9.93 -15.88 13.35
N TRP A 120 -9.39 -14.76 12.88
CA TRP A 120 -10.09 -13.73 12.14
C TRP A 120 -9.14 -13.20 11.05
N PRO A 121 -9.65 -12.73 9.91
CA PRO A 121 -11.06 -12.79 9.51
C PRO A 121 -11.47 -14.19 9.02
N PRO A 122 -12.77 -14.45 8.81
CA PRO A 122 -13.24 -15.69 8.21
C PRO A 122 -12.69 -15.90 6.79
N GLN A 123 -12.63 -17.16 6.33
CA GLN A 123 -11.96 -17.52 5.07
C GLN A 123 -12.52 -16.82 3.83
N ASN A 124 -13.83 -16.53 3.77
CA ASN A 124 -14.44 -15.81 2.66
C ASN A 124 -13.90 -14.36 2.56
N ILE A 125 -13.61 -13.73 3.70
CA ILE A 125 -13.00 -12.39 3.73
C ILE A 125 -11.52 -12.48 3.34
N VAL A 126 -10.81 -13.52 3.76
CA VAL A 126 -9.42 -13.77 3.32
C VAL A 126 -9.37 -13.87 1.78
N GLN A 127 -10.24 -14.69 1.19
CA GLN A 127 -10.30 -14.84 -0.28
C GLN A 127 -10.65 -13.53 -0.99
N LYS A 128 -11.60 -12.75 -0.43
CA LYS A 128 -11.93 -11.44 -0.97
C LYS A 128 -10.76 -10.47 -0.90
N VAL A 129 -10.01 -10.43 0.20
CA VAL A 129 -8.81 -9.57 0.32
C VAL A 129 -7.76 -9.94 -0.71
N VAL A 130 -7.52 -11.24 -0.94
CA VAL A 130 -6.59 -11.70 -1.98
C VAL A 130 -7.06 -11.27 -3.38
N SER A 131 -8.36 -11.31 -3.67
CA SER A 131 -8.87 -10.91 -4.99
C SER A 131 -8.85 -9.39 -5.25
N LEU A 132 -8.68 -8.56 -4.22
CA LEU A 132 -8.65 -7.10 -4.37
C LEU A 132 -7.32 -6.55 -4.89
N GLY A 133 -6.28 -7.40 -4.94
CA GLY A 133 -4.96 -7.04 -5.45
C GLY A 133 -4.22 -6.02 -4.59
N ALA A 134 -3.24 -5.36 -5.19
CA ALA A 134 -2.41 -4.35 -4.55
C ALA A 134 -2.13 -3.17 -5.48
N PHE A 135 -1.47 -2.17 -4.93
CA PHE A 135 -1.00 -1.01 -5.67
C PHE A 135 0.44 -0.71 -5.32
N VAL A 136 1.15 -0.04 -6.22
CA VAL A 136 2.44 0.58 -5.92
C VAL A 136 2.33 2.09 -6.05
N THR A 137 2.92 2.81 -5.11
CA THR A 137 2.91 4.29 -5.06
C THR A 137 4.33 4.82 -5.15
N PRO A 138 4.56 6.01 -5.75
CA PRO A 138 5.90 6.56 -5.96
C PRO A 138 6.45 7.17 -4.67
N VAL A 139 6.68 6.30 -3.68
CA VAL A 139 7.10 6.69 -2.34
C VAL A 139 8.23 5.78 -1.85
N GLY A 140 9.45 6.26 -1.97
CA GLY A 140 10.62 5.56 -1.44
C GLY A 140 10.72 5.56 0.09
N PHE A 141 11.47 4.60 0.61
CA PHE A 141 11.76 4.49 2.03
C PHE A 141 12.77 5.56 2.46
N LYS A 142 12.48 6.28 3.56
CA LYS A 142 13.26 7.47 3.95
C LYS A 142 14.74 7.19 4.27
N GLY A 143 15.06 5.97 4.71
CA GLY A 143 16.43 5.56 5.03
C GLY A 143 17.14 4.76 3.94
N SER A 144 16.53 4.66 2.74
CA SER A 144 17.13 3.92 1.62
C SER A 144 18.04 4.82 0.80
N GLU A 145 19.19 4.27 0.40
CA GLU A 145 20.07 4.88 -0.60
C GLU A 145 19.35 5.00 -1.96
N PHE A 146 18.49 4.03 -2.28
CA PHE A 146 17.73 3.97 -3.52
C PHE A 146 16.33 4.60 -3.42
N LYS A 147 16.06 5.39 -2.37
CA LYS A 147 14.74 6.00 -2.12
C LYS A 147 14.11 6.65 -3.36
N HIS A 148 14.90 7.35 -4.16
CA HIS A 148 14.44 8.07 -5.35
C HIS A 148 14.01 7.13 -6.51
N MET A 149 14.34 5.85 -6.44
CA MET A 149 13.94 4.78 -7.36
C MET A 149 12.91 3.81 -6.77
N GLU A 150 12.64 3.93 -5.48
CA GLU A 150 11.75 3.01 -4.77
C GLU A 150 10.29 3.43 -4.85
N TRP A 151 9.44 2.42 -4.92
CA TRP A 151 7.99 2.49 -4.88
C TRP A 151 7.51 1.73 -3.65
N ARG A 152 6.39 2.15 -3.05
CA ARG A 152 5.80 1.51 -1.88
C ARG A 152 4.61 0.65 -2.28
N ILE A 153 4.63 -0.61 -1.88
CA ILE A 153 3.53 -1.55 -2.05
C ILE A 153 2.43 -1.22 -1.02
N CYS A 154 1.20 -1.14 -1.49
CA CYS A 154 0.03 -0.69 -0.74
C CYS A 154 -1.15 -1.65 -0.96
N PHE A 155 -1.80 -2.06 0.12
CA PHE A 155 -2.93 -2.99 0.10
C PHE A 155 -4.25 -2.30 0.52
N ASN A 156 -4.39 -1.00 0.22
CA ASN A 156 -5.42 -0.14 0.80
C ASN A 156 -6.86 -0.68 0.67
N THR A 157 -7.20 -1.31 -0.45
CA THR A 157 -8.53 -1.89 -0.66
C THR A 157 -8.75 -3.12 0.22
N GLY A 158 -7.76 -4.02 0.29
CA GLY A 158 -7.79 -5.16 1.19
C GLY A 158 -7.81 -4.75 2.67
N GLU A 159 -7.04 -3.73 3.05
CA GLU A 159 -7.07 -3.17 4.39
C GLU A 159 -8.44 -2.56 4.74
N THR A 160 -9.08 -1.87 3.79
CA THR A 160 -10.43 -1.32 3.97
C THR A 160 -11.44 -2.43 4.17
N GLU A 161 -11.34 -3.50 3.39
CA GLU A 161 -12.18 -4.69 3.56
C GLU A 161 -12.02 -5.31 4.94
N LEU A 162 -10.79 -5.44 5.44
CA LEU A 162 -10.52 -5.95 6.79
C LEU A 162 -11.12 -5.05 7.87
N ILE A 163 -10.95 -3.73 7.76
CA ILE A 163 -11.50 -2.77 8.73
C ILE A 163 -13.03 -2.81 8.77
N ASN A 164 -13.68 -2.95 7.61
CA ASN A 164 -15.14 -3.05 7.50
C ASN A 164 -15.69 -4.36 8.11
N ASN A 165 -14.85 -5.38 8.27
CA ASN A 165 -15.22 -6.67 8.87
C ASN A 165 -14.77 -6.82 10.33
N LEU A 166 -14.33 -5.73 10.96
CA LEU A 166 -14.09 -5.70 12.41
C LEU A 166 -15.42 -5.78 13.17
N ASN A 167 -15.41 -6.49 14.30
CA ASN A 167 -16.55 -6.53 15.21
C ASN A 167 -16.68 -5.23 16.03
N GLU A 168 -17.79 -5.09 16.75
CA GLU A 168 -18.11 -3.89 17.54
C GLU A 168 -17.00 -3.52 18.54
N THR A 169 -16.44 -4.50 19.25
CA THR A 169 -15.35 -4.30 20.22
C THR A 169 -14.06 -3.84 19.54
N GLN A 170 -13.71 -4.48 18.42
CA GLN A 170 -12.56 -4.13 17.59
C GLN A 170 -12.64 -2.71 17.05
N VAL A 171 -13.81 -2.31 16.54
CA VAL A 171 -14.06 -0.94 16.05
C VAL A 171 -13.91 0.07 17.18
N LYS A 172 -14.52 -0.18 18.35
CA LYS A 172 -14.38 0.71 19.53
C LYS A 172 -12.92 0.87 19.95
N LEU A 173 -12.18 -0.23 20.01
CA LEU A 173 -10.74 -0.19 20.32
C LEU A 173 -9.96 0.60 19.28
N TYR A 174 -10.24 0.41 17.99
CA TYR A 174 -9.55 1.14 16.92
C TYR A 174 -9.80 2.64 17.00
N VAL A 175 -11.04 3.06 17.26
CA VAL A 175 -11.39 4.47 17.43
C VAL A 175 -10.70 5.08 18.65
N LEU A 176 -10.73 4.40 19.80
CA LEU A 176 -10.01 4.84 21.01
C LEU A 176 -8.51 4.96 20.76
N LEU A 177 -7.92 3.96 20.10
CA LEU A 177 -6.50 3.97 19.78
C LEU A 177 -6.15 5.12 18.82
N LYS A 178 -7.01 5.43 17.85
CA LYS A 178 -6.85 6.61 16.98
C LYS A 178 -6.92 7.92 17.76
N MET A 179 -7.86 8.07 18.69
CA MET A 179 -7.95 9.26 19.55
C MET A 179 -6.68 9.43 20.37
N VAL A 180 -6.21 8.38 21.05
CA VAL A 180 -4.93 8.39 21.78
C VAL A 180 -3.76 8.70 20.83
N GLY A 181 -3.79 8.14 19.63
CA GLY A 181 -2.82 8.41 18.57
C GLY A 181 -2.71 9.89 18.23
N ILE A 182 -3.86 10.55 18.04
CA ILE A 182 -3.93 11.95 17.63
C ILE A 182 -3.63 12.89 18.81
N ASP A 183 -4.26 12.66 19.96
CA ASP A 183 -4.27 13.63 21.06
C ASP A 183 -3.07 13.47 22.01
N VAL A 184 -2.56 12.24 22.16
CA VAL A 184 -1.50 11.91 23.11
C VAL A 184 -0.18 11.62 22.42
N LEU A 185 -0.19 10.78 21.38
CA LEU A 185 1.03 10.30 20.74
C LEU A 185 1.58 11.29 19.71
N LYS A 186 0.76 11.81 18.79
CA LYS A 186 1.20 12.70 17.70
C LYS A 186 1.97 13.94 18.19
N PRO A 187 1.60 14.60 19.31
CA PRO A 187 2.39 15.72 19.84
C PRO A 187 3.77 15.32 20.39
N ARG A 188 3.95 14.04 20.79
CA ARG A 188 5.15 13.55 21.48
C ARG A 188 6.05 12.69 20.61
N LYS A 189 5.47 11.91 19.69
CA LYS A 189 6.14 10.96 18.80
C LYS A 189 5.47 10.96 17.42
N LYS A 190 6.11 11.63 16.46
CA LYS A 190 5.61 11.73 15.07
C LYS A 190 5.67 10.42 14.28
N GLU A 191 6.39 9.42 14.80
CA GLU A 191 6.60 8.12 14.15
C GLU A 191 5.38 7.20 14.26
N VAL A 192 4.54 7.36 15.28
CA VAL A 192 3.31 6.57 15.42
C VAL A 192 2.24 7.20 14.54
N THR A 193 1.95 6.53 13.43
CA THR A 193 0.96 7.00 12.44
C THR A 193 -0.36 6.26 12.59
N SER A 194 -1.43 6.80 12.00
CA SER A 194 -2.71 6.08 11.87
C SER A 194 -2.55 4.73 11.19
N PHE A 195 -1.59 4.60 10.26
CA PHE A 195 -1.25 3.34 9.61
C PHE A 195 -0.64 2.33 10.61
N THR A 196 0.31 2.77 11.44
CA THR A 196 0.89 1.94 12.52
C THR A 196 -0.21 1.41 13.45
N LEU A 197 -1.12 2.29 13.89
CA LEU A 197 -2.22 1.93 14.80
C LEU A 197 -3.21 0.96 14.14
N LYS A 198 -3.54 1.18 12.86
CA LYS A 198 -4.37 0.26 12.08
C LYS A 198 -3.76 -1.14 12.03
N ASN A 199 -2.47 -1.24 11.72
CA ASN A 199 -1.78 -2.53 11.63
C ASN A 199 -1.72 -3.24 12.99
N ILE A 200 -1.53 -2.50 14.09
CA ILE A 200 -1.59 -3.06 15.44
C ILE A 200 -2.96 -3.68 15.71
N VAL A 201 -4.05 -2.98 15.39
CA VAL A 201 -5.42 -3.50 15.58
C VAL A 201 -5.67 -4.75 14.73
N LEU A 202 -5.33 -4.69 13.43
CA LEU A 202 -5.51 -5.83 12.53
C LEU A 202 -4.72 -7.05 13.02
N TRP A 203 -3.46 -6.86 13.45
CA TRP A 203 -2.64 -7.94 13.98
C TRP A 203 -3.21 -8.53 15.27
N MET A 204 -3.68 -7.68 16.19
CA MET A 204 -4.33 -8.14 17.44
C MET A 204 -5.65 -8.88 17.17
N ALA A 205 -6.41 -8.47 16.15
CA ALA A 205 -7.65 -9.14 15.75
C ALA A 205 -7.39 -10.56 15.23
N GLU A 206 -6.23 -10.85 14.63
CA GLU A 206 -5.87 -12.20 14.19
C GLU A 206 -5.55 -13.13 15.39
N GLN A 207 -5.17 -12.59 16.55
CA GLN A 207 -4.69 -13.38 17.70
C GLN A 207 -5.84 -14.03 18.50
N PRO A 208 -5.78 -15.34 18.83
CA PRO A 208 -6.82 -16.05 19.58
C PRO A 208 -7.08 -15.49 20.99
N THR A 209 -6.00 -15.08 21.66
CA THR A 209 -6.01 -14.75 23.09
C THR A 209 -6.19 -13.27 23.37
N SER A 210 -6.27 -12.43 22.33
CA SER A 210 -6.44 -11.01 22.53
C SER A 210 -7.85 -10.72 23.06
N ILE A 211 -7.94 -9.72 23.95
CA ILE A 211 -9.23 -9.19 24.44
C ILE A 211 -10.13 -8.75 23.27
N VAL A 212 -9.48 -8.43 22.14
CA VAL A 212 -10.05 -7.98 20.87
C VAL A 212 -10.75 -9.11 20.10
N SER A 213 -10.37 -10.37 20.33
CA SER A 213 -10.92 -11.55 19.65
C SER A 213 -12.03 -12.25 20.43
N ARG A 214 -12.30 -11.85 21.68
CA ARG A 214 -13.38 -12.43 22.48
C ARG A 214 -14.73 -11.92 21.98
N LYS A 215 -15.52 -12.79 21.34
CA LYS A 215 -16.97 -12.57 21.19
C LYS A 215 -17.57 -12.40 22.59
N LYS A 216 -18.50 -11.44 22.73
CA LYS A 216 -19.16 -11.01 23.98
C LYS A 216 -19.29 -12.15 25.01
N ILE A 217 -18.85 -11.88 26.25
CA ILE A 217 -19.23 -12.66 27.42
C ILE A 217 -20.77 -12.68 27.43
N GLY A 218 -21.37 -13.89 27.35
CA GLY A 218 -22.81 -14.06 27.45
C GLY A 218 -23.34 -13.54 28.80
N PRO A 219 -24.67 -13.39 28.98
CA PRO A 219 -25.21 -12.93 30.25
C PRO A 219 -24.74 -13.88 31.36
N LEU A 220 -24.27 -13.30 32.46
CA LEU A 220 -24.02 -14.05 33.70
C LEU A 220 -25.32 -14.81 34.02
N ALA A 221 -25.24 -16.14 33.96
CA ALA A 221 -26.35 -16.99 34.37
C ALA A 221 -26.67 -16.67 35.84
N SER A 222 -27.90 -16.24 36.06
CA SER A 222 -28.56 -16.12 37.37
C SER A 222 -28.96 -17.49 37.90
#